data_AF-A0A363RJ32-F1
#
_entry.id   AF-A0A363RJ32-F1
#
_cell.length_a   1.000
_cell.length_b   1.000
_cell.length_c   1.000
_cell.angle_alpha   90.00
_cell.angle_beta   90.00
_cell.angle_gamma   90.00
#
_symmetry.space_group_name_H-M   'P 1'
#
loop_
_entity.id
_entity.type
_entity.pdbx_description
1 polymer ?
#
loop_
_entity_poly.entity_id
_entity_poly.type
_entity_poly.pdbx_seq_one_letter_code
_entity_poly.pdbx_strand_id
1 'polypeptide(L)'
;MKNIQVIDGALNCVYDIFAATEQEFALIFPSGQDIAFIDDVYAAAPDAAALDKAFDSLWTRRLAKAQAMGIHGQLFYGLDEKKPFYPSRRDEEAQNPDGSRLR
;
A
#
# COMPACT_ATOMS: atom_id res chain seq x y z
N MET A 1 1.76 -6.37 14.02
CA MET A 1 2.48 -5.38 13.18
C MET A 1 2.46 -5.91 11.77
N LYS A 2 2.11 -5.06 10.82
CA LYS A 2 2.01 -5.38 9.40
C LYS A 2 3.05 -4.57 8.64
N ASN A 3 3.78 -5.23 7.75
CA ASN A 3 4.81 -4.59 6.94
C ASN A 3 4.18 -4.11 5.63
N ILE A 4 4.29 -2.81 5.36
CA ILE A 4 3.82 -2.17 4.14
C ILE A 4 5.04 -1.84 3.29
N GLN A 5 5.07 -2.32 2.05
CA GLN A 5 6.05 -1.87 1.07
C GLN A 5 5.51 -0.66 0.30
N VAL A 6 6.31 0.39 0.18
CA VAL A 6 5.96 1.58 -0.60
C VAL A 6 6.63 1.51 -1.96
N ILE A 7 5.83 1.68 -3.01
CA ILE A 7 6.28 1.77 -4.40
C ILE A 7 5.98 3.17 -4.91
N ASP A 8 7.01 3.90 -5.29
CA ASP A 8 6.91 5.30 -5.70
C ASP A 8 7.35 5.46 -7.17
N GLY A 9 6.74 6.42 -7.88
CA GLY A 9 7.07 6.71 -9.28
C GLY A 9 8.36 7.50 -9.50
N ALA A 10 8.99 8.03 -8.45
CA ALA A 10 10.23 8.80 -8.56
C ALA A 10 11.40 7.93 -9.02
N LEU A 11 12.21 8.46 -9.94
CA LEU A 11 13.34 7.74 -10.55
C LEU A 11 14.38 7.25 -9.54
N ASN A 12 14.59 8.01 -8.47
CA ASN A 12 15.56 7.72 -7.41
C ASN A 12 14.91 7.11 -6.16
N CYS A 13 13.64 6.69 -6.23
CA CYS A 13 13.00 6.06 -5.09
C CYS A 13 13.62 4.71 -4.78
N VAL A 14 13.52 4.33 -3.51
CA VAL A 14 13.79 2.98 -3.06
C VAL A 14 12.50 2.39 -2.51
N TYR A 15 12.29 1.09 -2.70
CA TYR A 15 11.05 0.42 -2.29
C TYR A 15 11.10 0.06 -0.80
N ASP A 16 10.94 1.07 0.04
CA ASP A 16 11.05 0.93 1.49
C ASP A 16 9.89 0.17 2.11
N ILE A 17 10.17 -0.41 3.28
CA ILE A 17 9.21 -1.18 4.05
C ILE A 17 9.02 -0.46 5.39
N PHE A 18 7.77 -0.27 5.79
CA PHE A 18 7.40 0.35 7.05
C PHE A 18 6.54 -0.58 7.89
N ALA A 19 6.74 -0.56 9.20
CA ALA A 19 5.93 -1.34 10.13
C ALA A 19 4.73 -0.53 10.60
N ALA A 20 3.53 -0.95 10.21
CA ALA A 20 2.26 -0.43 10.69
C ALA A 20 1.73 -1.26 11.87
N THR A 21 1.02 -0.61 12.79
CA THR A 21 0.10 -1.31 13.69
C THR A 21 -1.07 -1.90 12.89
N GLU A 22 -1.83 -2.81 13.49
CA GLU A 22 -3.02 -3.37 12.84
C GLU A 22 -4.06 -2.28 12.52
N GLN A 23 -4.19 -1.27 13.40
CA GLN A 23 -5.12 -0.15 13.21
C GLN A 23 -4.69 0.74 12.05
N GLU A 24 -3.41 1.13 12.00
CA GLU A 24 -2.90 1.95 10.89
C GLU A 24 -2.96 1.20 9.57
N PHE A 25 -2.69 -0.10 9.58
CA PHE A 25 -2.83 -0.94 8.40
C PHE A 25 -4.28 -0.95 7.89
N ALA A 26 -5.26 -1.11 8.78
CA ALA A 26 -6.67 -1.13 8.43
C ALA A 26 -7.21 0.22 7.92
N LEU A 27 -6.55 1.34 8.23
CA LEU A 27 -6.86 2.65 7.66
C LEU A 27 -6.46 2.75 6.19
N ILE A 28 -5.39 2.07 5.79
CA ILE A 28 -4.83 2.11 4.44
C ILE A 28 -5.42 1.00 3.57
N PHE A 29 -5.65 -0.18 4.14
CA PHE A 29 -6.11 -1.39 3.46
C PHE A 29 -7.46 -1.83 4.04
N PRO A 30 -8.58 -1.51 3.36
CA PRO A 30 -9.89 -2.05 3.69
C PRO A 30 -9.90 -3.58 3.74
N SER A 31 -10.88 -4.17 4.44
CA SER A 31 -10.92 -5.60 4.73
C SER A 31 -10.70 -6.49 3.49
N GLY A 32 -9.65 -7.30 3.55
CA GLY A 32 -9.27 -8.23 2.50
C GLY A 32 -8.52 -7.62 1.31
N GLN A 33 -8.16 -6.34 1.35
CA GLN A 33 -7.27 -5.71 0.37
C GLN A 33 -5.82 -5.73 0.89
N ASP A 34 -4.87 -5.82 -0.02
CA ASP A 34 -3.43 -5.75 0.26
C ASP A 34 -2.69 -4.86 -0.76
N ILE A 35 -3.41 -4.25 -1.69
CA ILE A 35 -2.92 -3.23 -2.61
C ILE A 35 -3.65 -1.92 -2.33
N ALA A 36 -2.91 -0.82 -2.22
CA ALA A 36 -3.48 0.51 -2.02
C ALA A 36 -2.79 1.53 -2.93
N PHE A 37 -3.54 2.55 -3.32
CA PHE A 37 -3.03 3.71 -4.06
C PHE A 37 -3.29 4.95 -3.22
N ILE A 38 -2.26 5.76 -2.96
CA ILE A 38 -2.35 6.83 -1.97
C ILE A 38 -3.52 7.79 -2.22
N ASP A 39 -3.77 8.14 -3.47
CA ASP A 39 -4.87 9.05 -3.83
C ASP A 39 -6.23 8.42 -3.56
N ASP A 40 -6.39 7.12 -3.79
CA ASP A 40 -7.63 6.38 -3.49
C ASP A 40 -7.83 6.28 -1.97
N VAL A 41 -6.75 6.06 -1.21
CA VAL A 41 -6.78 6.00 0.27
C VAL A 41 -7.25 7.32 0.86
N TYR A 42 -6.68 8.45 0.42
CA TYR A 42 -7.11 9.77 0.88
C TYR A 42 -8.51 10.15 0.39
N ALA A 43 -8.88 9.79 -0.85
CA ALA A 43 -10.22 10.07 -1.38
C ALA A 43 -11.31 9.28 -0.67
N ALA A 44 -11.03 8.07 -0.19
CA ALA A 44 -11.95 7.22 0.54
C ALA A 44 -11.95 7.46 2.06
N ALA A 45 -10.99 8.23 2.58
CA ALA A 45 -10.82 8.43 4.02
C ALA A 45 -11.98 9.27 4.61
N PRO A 46 -12.71 8.74 5.61
CA PRO A 46 -13.73 9.52 6.31
C PRO A 46 -13.13 10.58 7.23
N ASP A 47 -11.89 10.38 7.68
CA ASP A 47 -11.14 11.29 8.54
C ASP A 47 -9.69 11.40 8.04
N ALA A 48 -9.41 12.47 7.30
CA ALA A 48 -8.07 12.75 6.77
C ALA A 48 -7.04 13.01 7.88
N ALA A 49 -7.44 13.62 9.00
CA ALA A 49 -6.51 13.94 10.08
C ALA A 49 -6.03 12.68 10.82
N ALA A 50 -6.91 11.69 10.98
CA ALA A 50 -6.53 10.38 11.51
C ALA A 50 -5.55 9.65 10.57
N LEU A 51 -5.79 9.74 9.26
CA LEU A 51 -4.91 9.14 8.25
C LEU A 51 -3.54 9.83 8.20
N ASP A 52 -3.48 11.16 8.25
CA ASP A 52 -2.23 11.92 8.31
C ASP A 52 -1.39 11.50 9.52
N LYS A 53 -2.01 11.43 10.70
CA LYS A 53 -1.33 10.97 11.92
C LYS A 53 -0.82 9.53 11.80
N ALA A 54 -1.57 8.65 11.14
CA ALA A 54 -1.15 7.28 10.89
C ALA A 54 0.09 7.24 9.97
N PHE A 55 0.10 8.03 8.89
CA PHE A 55 1.25 8.14 8.00
C PHE A 55 2.47 8.75 8.67
N ASP A 56 2.32 9.86 9.41
CA ASP A 56 3.39 10.47 10.20
C ASP A 56 4.06 9.44 11.12
N SER A 57 3.24 8.63 11.80
CA SER A 57 3.73 7.56 12.67
C SER A 57 4.39 6.42 11.88
N LEU A 58 3.82 6.04 10.73
CA LEU A 58 4.35 5.00 9.84
C LEU A 58 5.76 5.34 9.35
N TRP A 59 6.01 6.57 8.92
CA TRP A 59 7.29 7.01 8.37
C TRP A 59 8.45 6.92 9.37
N THR A 60 8.18 6.97 10.66
CA THR A 60 9.20 6.79 11.71
C THR A 60 9.64 5.33 11.90
N ARG A 61 8.92 4.36 11.31
CA ARG A 61 9.11 2.91 11.55
C ARG A 61 9.56 2.16 10.28
N ARG A 62 10.55 2.73 9.59
CA ARG A 62 11.21 2.05 8.46
C ARG A 62 11.92 0.77 8.93
N LEU A 63 11.78 -0.32 8.19
CA LEU A 63 12.45 -1.60 8.41
C LEU A 63 13.47 -1.92 7.31
N ALA A 64 14.58 -2.53 7.69
CA ALA A 64 15.48 -3.14 6.73
C ALA A 64 14.82 -4.38 6.10
N LYS A 65 14.97 -4.56 4.79
CA LYS A 65 14.33 -5.68 4.04
C LYS A 65 14.65 -7.05 4.63
N ALA A 66 15.90 -7.26 5.05
CA ALA A 66 16.35 -8.50 5.67
C ALA A 66 15.68 -8.79 7.04
N GLN A 67 15.07 -7.79 7.67
CA GLN A 67 14.35 -7.93 8.94
C GLN A 67 12.83 -8.02 8.76
N ALA A 68 12.33 -7.78 7.54
CA ALA A 68 10.91 -7.86 7.26
C ALA A 68 10.46 -9.33 7.23
N MET A 69 9.58 -9.70 8.16
CA MET A 69 8.89 -10.99 8.15
C MET A 69 7.64 -10.88 7.29
N GLY A 70 7.82 -11.02 5.97
CA GLY A 70 6.76 -10.90 4.97
C GLY A 70 6.36 -9.45 4.64
N ILE A 71 5.66 -9.29 3.53
CA ILE A 71 5.00 -8.05 3.09
C ILE A 71 3.51 -8.31 3.17
N HIS A 72 2.79 -7.43 3.86
CA HIS A 72 1.37 -7.61 4.14
C HIS A 72 0.50 -6.68 3.30
N GLY A 73 1.08 -5.59 2.79
CA GLY A 73 0.43 -4.72 1.82
C GLY A 73 1.45 -3.93 1.00
N GLN A 74 1.04 -3.52 -0.19
CA GLN A 74 1.78 -2.60 -1.06
C GLN A 74 1.01 -1.30 -1.24
N LEU A 75 1.68 -0.18 -1.03
CA LEU A 75 1.13 1.16 -1.19
C LEU A 75 1.84 1.88 -2.34
N PHE A 76 1.08 2.30 -3.35
CA PHE A 76 1.57 2.99 -4.53
C PHE A 76 1.42 4.51 -4.41
N TYR A 77 2.48 5.24 -4.79
CA TYR A 77 2.52 6.70 -4.90
C TYR A 77 2.78 7.13 -6.35
N GLY A 78 1.87 7.93 -6.91
CA GLY A 78 2.04 8.53 -8.24
C GLY A 78 2.12 7.53 -9.40
N LEU A 79 1.54 6.35 -9.25
CA LEU A 79 1.58 5.24 -10.21
C LEU A 79 0.18 4.81 -10.65
N ASP A 80 -0.65 5.79 -11.03
CA ASP A 80 -2.05 5.58 -11.42
C ASP A 80 -2.23 4.61 -12.59
N GLU A 81 -1.24 4.53 -13.49
CA GLU A 81 -1.22 3.60 -14.60
C GLU A 81 -1.22 2.13 -14.17
N LYS A 82 -0.89 1.84 -12.89
CA LYS A 82 -0.97 0.49 -12.33
C LYS A 82 -2.37 0.13 -11.84
N LYS A 83 -3.24 1.11 -11.54
CA LYS A 83 -4.59 0.89 -10.99
C LYS A 83 -5.43 -0.10 -11.80
N PRO A 84 -5.45 -0.08 -13.14
CA PRO A 84 -6.28 -0.99 -13.93
C PRO A 84 -5.94 -2.48 -13.74
N PHE A 85 -4.71 -2.80 -13.33
CA PHE A 85 -4.27 -4.19 -13.10
C PHE A 85 -4.70 -4.74 -11.73
N TYR A 86 -5.24 -3.90 -10.85
CA TYR A 86 -5.67 -4.28 -9.49
C TYR A 86 -7.12 -3.87 -9.20
N PRO A 87 -8.12 -4.32 -9.98
CA PRO A 87 -9.49 -3.84 -9.86
C PRO A 87 -10.12 -4.11 -8.49
N SER A 88 -9.76 -5.22 -7.82
CA SER A 88 -10.24 -5.56 -6.48
C SER A 88 -9.30 -5.14 -5.35
N ARG A 89 -8.16 -4.51 -5.70
CA ARG A 89 -7.10 -4.13 -4.73
C ARG A 89 -6.55 -5.31 -3.93
N ARG A 90 -6.49 -6.49 -4.58
CA ARG A 90 -5.85 -7.71 -4.09
C ARG A 90 -4.76 -8.16 -5.05
N ASP A 91 -3.56 -8.48 -4.56
CA ASP A 91 -2.44 -8.92 -5.40
C ASP A 91 -2.76 -10.24 -6.12
N GLU A 92 -3.35 -11.21 -5.40
CA GLU A 92 -3.74 -12.53 -5.92
C GLU A 92 -4.89 -12.49 -6.95
N GLU A 93 -5.51 -11.32 -7.14
CA GLU A 93 -6.57 -11.10 -8.12
C GLU A 93 -6.15 -10.10 -9.22
N ALA A 94 -4.85 -9.80 -9.31
CA ALA A 94 -4.30 -8.93 -10.34
C ALA A 94 -4.59 -9.46 -11.75
N GLN A 95 -4.74 -8.54 -12.70
CA GLN A 95 -5.17 -8.83 -14.06
C GLN A 95 -4.17 -8.34 -15.10
N ASN A 96 -4.05 -9.10 -16.19
CA ASN A 96 -3.36 -8.69 -17.41
C ASN A 96 -4.18 -7.61 -18.16
N PRO A 97 -3.57 -6.90 -19.13
CA PRO A 97 -4.29 -5.95 -19.97
C PRO A 97 -5.51 -6.53 -20.71
N ASP A 98 -5.52 -7.84 -20.97
CA ASP A 98 -6.63 -8.56 -21.62
C ASP A 98 -7.72 -9.03 -20.63
N GLY A 99 -7.58 -8.74 -19.34
CA GLY A 99 -8.50 -9.13 -18.27
C GLY A 99 -8.31 -10.55 -17.73
N SER A 100 -7.38 -11.34 -18.29
CA SER A 100 -6.99 -12.63 -17.70
C SER A 100 -6.27 -12.42 -16.36
N ARG A 101 -6.28 -13.43 -15.48
CA ARG A 101 -5.55 -13.33 -14.22
C ARG A 101 -4.04 -13.32 -14.45
N LEU A 102 -3.35 -12.43 -13.75
CA LEU A 102 -1.90 -12.36 -13.73
C LEU A 102 -1.30 -13.40 -12.77
N ARG A 103 -2.07 -13.82 -11.75
CA ARG A 103 -1.73 -14.87 -10.79
C ARG A 103 -2.85 -15.92 -10.67
#